data_AF-A0A7K0DEN7-F1
#
_entry.id   AF-A0A7K0DEN7-F1
#
_cell.length_a   1.000
_cell.length_b   1.000
_cell.length_c   1.000
_cell.angle_alpha   90.00
_cell.angle_beta   90.00
_cell.angle_gamma   90.00
#
_symmetry.space_group_name_H-M   'P 1'
#
loop_
_entity.id
_entity.type
_entity.pdbx_description
1 polymer ?
#
loop_
_entity_poly.entity_id
_entity_poly.type
_entity_poly.pdbx_seq_one_letter_code
_entity_poly.pdbx_strand_id
1 'polypeptide(L)'
;MATLPERPEGDYYEDGLHWKTRTLVTFAAGRPFIWIDDEIRPLDESWVRTNHPGRALLHRVVSGSGLQATDFPTLTNWLRET
;
A
#
# COMPACT_ATOMS: atom_id res chain seq x y z
N MET A 1 -14.03 -6.67 8.81
CA MET A 1 -12.64 -6.60 8.31
C MET A 1 -12.65 -6.67 6.81
N ALA A 2 -11.69 -6.05 6.12
CA ALA A 2 -11.44 -6.39 4.71
C ALA A 2 -11.01 -7.85 4.64
N THR A 3 -11.63 -8.64 3.78
CA THR A 3 -11.13 -9.98 3.45
C THR A 3 -10.23 -9.81 2.24
N LEU A 4 -8.93 -10.08 2.42
CA LEU A 4 -8.03 -10.19 1.29
C LEU A 4 -8.43 -11.43 0.47
N PRO A 5 -8.25 -11.43 -0.86
CA PRO A 5 -8.41 -12.64 -1.65
C PRO A 5 -7.47 -13.73 -1.14
N GLU A 6 -7.71 -14.98 -1.54
CA GLU A 6 -6.72 -16.01 -1.32
C GLU A 6 -5.40 -15.60 -2.00
N ARG A 7 -4.27 -15.76 -1.31
CA ARG A 7 -2.96 -15.40 -1.88
C ARG A 7 -2.77 -16.26 -3.15
N PRO A 8 -2.52 -15.66 -4.32
CA PRO A 8 -2.25 -16.42 -5.52
C PRO A 8 -0.92 -17.17 -5.42
N GLU A 9 -0.60 -17.98 -6.42
CA GLU A 9 0.74 -18.55 -6.56
C GLU A 9 1.74 -17.41 -6.87
N GLY A 10 2.40 -16.90 -5.83
CA GLY A 10 3.28 -15.73 -5.90
C GLY A 10 2.63 -14.44 -5.36
N ASP A 11 3.40 -13.37 -5.33
CA ASP A 11 2.96 -12.08 -4.73
C ASP A 11 2.43 -11.08 -5.74
N TYR A 12 2.38 -11.45 -7.02
CA TYR A 12 1.98 -10.56 -8.11
C TYR A 12 1.04 -11.26 -9.07
N TYR A 13 0.08 -10.51 -9.61
CA TYR A 13 -0.71 -10.97 -10.75
C TYR A 13 0.11 -10.89 -12.06
N GLU A 14 -0.44 -11.42 -13.14
CA GLU A 14 0.20 -11.44 -14.47
C GLU A 14 0.57 -10.04 -14.99
N ASP A 15 -0.15 -9.01 -14.56
CA ASP A 15 0.13 -7.61 -14.89
C ASP A 15 1.19 -6.96 -14.00
N GLY A 16 1.78 -7.72 -13.08
CA GLY A 16 2.86 -7.29 -12.19
C GLY A 16 2.40 -6.54 -10.93
N LEU A 17 1.10 -6.31 -10.72
CA LEU A 17 0.61 -5.70 -9.49
C LEU A 17 0.63 -6.67 -8.34
N HIS A 18 0.99 -6.16 -7.17
CA HIS A 18 0.93 -6.92 -5.94
C HIS A 18 -0.51 -7.35 -5.64
N TRP A 19 -0.68 -8.59 -5.18
CA TRP A 19 -2.00 -9.21 -5.06
C TRP A 19 -2.95 -8.48 -4.09
N LYS A 20 -2.40 -7.70 -3.15
CA LYS A 20 -3.18 -6.86 -2.21
C LYS A 20 -3.62 -5.52 -2.82
N THR A 21 -2.93 -5.01 -3.84
CA THR A 21 -3.06 -3.60 -4.31
C THR A 21 -4.49 -3.21 -4.64
N ARG A 22 -5.17 -4.02 -5.47
CA ARG A 22 -6.57 -3.77 -5.88
C ARG A 22 -7.55 -3.85 -4.72
N THR A 23 -7.36 -4.82 -3.84
CA THR A 23 -8.24 -5.06 -2.69
C THR A 23 -8.12 -3.93 -1.68
N LEU A 24 -6.91 -3.42 -1.42
CA LEU A 24 -6.69 -2.29 -0.52
C LEU A 24 -7.37 -1.02 -1.05
N VAL A 25 -7.24 -0.71 -2.35
CA VAL A 25 -7.92 0.44 -2.96
C VAL A 25 -9.44 0.30 -2.92
N THR A 26 -9.96 -0.90 -3.23
CA THR A 26 -11.40 -1.19 -3.16
C THR A 26 -11.92 -1.03 -1.73
N PHE A 27 -11.20 -1.56 -0.75
CA PHE A 27 -11.57 -1.48 0.66
C PHE A 27 -11.48 -0.06 1.22
N ALA A 28 -10.48 0.72 0.79
CA ALA A 28 -10.35 2.12 1.16
C ALA A 28 -11.59 2.91 0.72
N ALA A 29 -12.23 2.54 -0.40
CA ALA A 29 -13.47 3.15 -0.88
C ALA A 29 -13.39 4.69 -0.95
N GLY A 30 -12.25 5.20 -1.45
CA GLY A 30 -11.96 6.63 -1.53
C GLY A 30 -11.49 7.30 -0.23
N ARG A 31 -11.52 6.60 0.92
CA ARG A 31 -10.95 7.11 2.17
C ARG A 31 -9.43 7.11 2.11
N PRO A 32 -8.76 8.11 2.71
CA PRO A 32 -7.32 8.10 2.83
C PRO A 32 -6.79 6.84 3.52
N PHE A 33 -5.67 6.30 3.06
CA PHE A 33 -5.01 5.17 3.71
C PHE A 33 -3.50 5.19 3.56
N ILE A 34 -2.82 4.50 4.49
CA ILE A 34 -1.41 4.18 4.42
C ILE A 34 -1.29 2.66 4.27
N TRP A 35 -0.53 2.20 3.28
CA TRP A 35 -0.12 0.80 3.16
C TRP A 35 1.38 0.68 3.47
N ILE A 36 1.71 -0.08 4.51
CA ILE A 36 3.08 -0.33 4.96
C ILE A 36 3.41 -1.81 4.72
N ASP A 37 4.34 -2.10 3.83
CA ASP A 37 4.66 -3.46 3.39
C ASP A 37 6.02 -3.48 2.67
N ASP A 38 6.79 -4.56 2.77
CA ASP A 38 8.13 -4.69 2.17
C ASP A 38 8.11 -5.05 0.67
N GLU A 39 6.98 -5.56 0.19
CA GLU A 39 6.78 -6.07 -1.18
C GLU A 39 6.26 -5.00 -2.14
N ILE A 40 6.01 -3.77 -1.67
CA ILE A 40 5.56 -2.64 -2.50
C ILE A 40 6.57 -2.35 -3.63
N ARG A 41 6.06 -2.21 -4.85
CA ARG A 41 6.85 -1.84 -6.04
C ARG A 41 6.39 -0.52 -6.65
N PRO A 42 7.24 0.12 -7.50
CA PRO A 42 6.85 1.36 -8.21
C PRO A 42 5.58 1.23 -9.05
N LEU A 43 5.27 0.01 -9.54
CA LEU A 43 4.05 -0.24 -10.29
C LEU A 43 2.79 -0.12 -9.42
N ASP A 44 2.85 -0.61 -8.17
CA ASP A 44 1.76 -0.49 -7.22
C ASP A 44 1.50 0.99 -6.88
N GLU A 45 2.55 1.77 -6.63
CA GLU A 45 2.44 3.21 -6.38
C GLU A 45 1.78 3.96 -7.56
N SER A 46 2.24 3.69 -8.78
CA SER A 46 1.69 4.33 -9.98
C SER A 46 0.22 3.95 -10.19
N TRP A 47 -0.12 2.68 -9.97
CA TRP A 47 -1.48 2.20 -10.12
C TRP A 47 -2.40 2.78 -9.04
N VAL A 48 -2.00 2.78 -7.77
CA VAL A 48 -2.80 3.37 -6.68
C VAL A 48 -3.02 4.86 -6.92
N ARG A 49 -1.99 5.61 -7.30
CA ARG A 49 -2.12 7.05 -7.62
C ARG A 49 -3.13 7.32 -8.74
N THR A 50 -3.24 6.41 -9.70
CA THR A 50 -4.17 6.55 -10.83
C THR A 50 -5.60 6.12 -10.49
N ASN A 51 -5.75 5.11 -9.62
CA ASN A 51 -7.03 4.42 -9.41
C ASN A 51 -7.69 4.72 -8.05
N HIS A 52 -7.00 5.38 -7.12
CA HIS A 52 -7.54 5.77 -5.82
C HIS A 52 -7.75 7.30 -5.77
N PRO A 53 -9.00 7.79 -5.68
CA PRO A 53 -9.27 9.23 -5.66
C PRO A 53 -8.90 9.92 -4.35
N GLY A 54 -8.73 9.14 -3.26
CA GLY A 54 -8.29 9.65 -1.96
C GLY A 54 -6.77 9.76 -1.87
N ARG A 55 -6.29 10.34 -0.75
CA ARG A 55 -4.86 10.34 -0.44
C ARG A 55 -4.41 8.92 -0.11
N ALA A 56 -3.36 8.43 -0.76
CA ALA A 56 -2.74 7.15 -0.40
C ALA A 56 -1.24 7.34 -0.20
N LEU A 57 -0.70 6.76 0.87
CA LEU A 57 0.74 6.59 1.07
C LEU A 57 1.07 5.11 0.98
N LEU A 58 1.96 4.75 0.08
CA LEU A 58 2.58 3.43 0.04
C LEU A 58 3.98 3.58 0.62
N HIS A 59 4.21 3.00 1.80
CA HIS A 59 5.46 3.12 2.54
C HIS A 59 6.18 1.78 2.58
N ARG A 60 7.22 1.64 1.77
CA ARG A 60 8.00 0.40 1.71
C ARG A 60 8.93 0.27 2.90
N VAL A 61 8.90 -0.88 3.57
CA VAL A 61 9.82 -1.21 4.68
C VAL A 61 10.83 -2.29 4.28
N VAL A 62 11.87 -2.46 5.09
CA VAL A 62 12.86 -3.52 4.89
C VAL A 62 12.34 -4.82 5.50
N SER A 63 12.36 -5.91 4.70
CA SER A 63 12.00 -7.24 5.17
C SER A 63 12.84 -7.66 6.38
N GLY A 64 12.20 -8.23 7.41
CA GLY A 64 12.84 -8.64 8.65
C GLY A 64 13.04 -7.54 9.70
N SER A 65 13.23 -6.28 9.29
CA SER A 65 13.27 -5.14 10.20
C SER A 65 11.90 -4.48 10.38
N GLY A 66 11.04 -4.54 9.37
CA GLY A 66 9.71 -3.92 9.41
C GLY A 66 9.78 -2.40 9.60
N LEU A 67 8.75 -1.84 10.24
CA LEU A 67 8.67 -0.41 10.52
C LEU A 67 9.68 0.01 11.59
N GLN A 68 10.47 1.04 11.30
CA GLN A 68 11.55 1.54 12.15
C GLN A 68 11.29 2.97 12.63
N ALA A 69 12.03 3.40 13.66
CA ALA A 69 11.94 4.76 14.23
C ALA A 69 12.11 5.86 13.16
N THR A 70 12.93 5.60 12.14
CA THR A 70 13.21 6.50 11.02
C THR A 70 12.04 6.67 10.05
N ASP A 71 11.05 5.79 10.07
CA ASP A 71 9.88 5.84 9.18
C ASP A 71 8.76 6.76 9.71
N PHE A 72 8.65 6.87 11.05
CA PHE A 72 7.58 7.63 11.69
C PHE A 72 7.50 9.11 11.29
N PRO A 73 8.60 9.84 11.02
CA PRO A 73 8.51 11.21 10.51
C PRO A 73 7.70 11.30 9.21
N THR A 74 7.95 10.39 8.26
CA THR A 74 7.21 10.34 6.99
C THR A 74 5.72 10.07 7.23
N LEU A 75 5.40 9.06 8.04
CA LEU A 75 4.01 8.72 8.37
C LEU A 75 3.30 9.87 9.09
N THR A 76 3.98 10.52 10.03
CA THR A 76 3.43 11.62 10.83
C THR A 76 3.18 12.86 9.98
N ASN A 77 4.09 13.18 9.06
CA ASN A 77 3.90 14.29 8.13
C ASN A 77 2.68 14.04 7.24
N TRP A 78 2.57 12.84 6.67
CA TRP A 78 1.42 12.48 5.85
C TRP A 78 0.09 12.52 6.62
N LEU A 79 0.07 12.11 7.89
CA LEU A 79 -1.12 12.17 8.75
C LEU A 79 -1.54 13.60 9.09
N ARG A 80 -0.62 14.56 9.08
CA ARG A 80 -0.87 15.98 9.38
C ARG A 80 -1.26 16.81 8.17
N GLU A 81 -0.85 16.38 6.98
CA GLU A 81 -1.31 16.95 5.72
C GLU A 81 -2.83 16.73 5.57
N THR A 82 -3.56 17.82 5.37
CA THR A 82 -5.02 17.87 5.24
C THR A 82 -5.45 17.83 3.79
#